data_AF-A0A7S2HRV2-F1
#
_entry.id   AF-A0A7S2HRV2-F1
#
_cell.length_a   1.000
_cell.length_b   1.000
_cell.length_c   1.000
_cell.angle_alpha   90.00
_cell.angle_beta   90.00
_cell.angle_gamma   90.00
#
_symmetry.space_group_name_H-M   'P 1'
#
loop_
_entity.id
_entity.type
_entity.pdbx_description
1 polymer ?
#
loop_
_entity_poly.entity_id
_entity_poly.type
_entity_poly.pdbx_seq_one_letter_code
_entity_poly.pdbx_strand_id
1 'polypeptide(L)'
;KMMECYIAIFFGRLCAIVPFEGYLPFDKSGDWLYQLCEFFGLCLAGAIVYSCRVRYVSTYDPSTDTLNHLYLMLPALGVALIFHPNLNNFLPSDIAWAFALYLESVAVLCQLFMFMKE
;
A
#
# COMPACT_ATOMS: atom_id res chain seq x y z
N LYS A 1 -8.12 5.49 -7.72
CA LYS A 1 -7.71 5.74 -6.31
C LYS A 1 -7.10 4.51 -5.62
N MET A 2 -7.51 3.27 -5.97
CA MET A 2 -6.90 2.03 -5.44
C MET A 2 -5.36 2.03 -5.53
N MET A 3 -4.80 2.41 -6.68
CA MET A 3 -3.34 2.41 -6.88
C MET A 3 -2.60 3.46 -6.04
N GLU A 4 -3.27 4.53 -5.61
CA GLU A 4 -2.69 5.50 -4.66
C GLU A 4 -2.55 4.86 -3.27
N CYS A 5 -3.48 3.99 -2.86
CA CYS A 5 -3.31 3.16 -1.66
C CYS A 5 -2.12 2.21 -1.81
N TYR A 6 -1.96 1.56 -2.96
CA TYR A 6 -0.83 0.64 -3.20
C TYR A 6 0.54 1.34 -3.12
N ILE A 7 0.65 2.61 -3.53
CA ILE A 7 1.88 3.39 -3.29
C ILE A 7 2.17 3.47 -1.78
N ALA A 8 1.17 3.80 -0.96
CA ALA A 8 1.34 3.87 0.50
C ALA A 8 1.65 2.50 1.12
N ILE A 9 1.03 1.42 0.64
CA ILE A 9 1.28 0.04 1.08
C ILE A 9 2.73 -0.36 0.80
N PHE A 10 3.17 -0.24 -0.45
CA PHE A 10 4.53 -0.62 -0.84
C PHE A 10 5.58 0.21 -0.11
N PHE A 11 5.34 1.53 0.02
CA PHE A 11 6.23 2.40 0.77
C PHE A 11 6.31 2.02 2.26
N GLY A 12 5.17 1.82 2.93
CA GLY A 12 5.12 1.42 4.34
C GLY A 12 5.82 0.09 4.60
N ARG A 13 5.63 -0.88 3.69
CA ARG A 13 6.30 -2.18 3.76
C ARG A 13 7.81 -2.06 3.57
N LEU A 14 8.27 -1.33 2.55
CA LEU A 14 9.72 -1.09 2.32
C LEU A 14 10.38 -0.41 3.51
N CYS A 15 9.71 0.57 4.14
CA CYS A 15 10.21 1.20 5.38
C CYS A 15 10.42 0.18 6.52
N ALA A 16 9.65 -0.91 6.52
CA ALA A 16 9.74 -1.93 7.55
C ALA A 16 10.70 -3.08 7.24
N ILE A 17 10.95 -3.37 5.97
CA ILE A 17 11.72 -4.56 5.56
C ILE A 17 13.11 -4.26 5.02
N VAL A 18 13.39 -3.00 4.61
CA VAL A 18 14.72 -2.62 4.10
C VAL A 18 15.73 -2.43 5.24
N PRO A 19 15.40 -1.72 6.34
CA PRO A 19 16.36 -1.52 7.43
C PRO A 19 16.38 -2.66 8.46
N PHE A 20 15.38 -3.55 8.42
CA PHE A 20 15.14 -4.55 9.46
C PHE A 20 14.73 -5.90 8.86
N GLU A 21 14.99 -6.97 9.61
CA GLU A 21 14.74 -8.35 9.17
C GLU A 21 13.49 -8.99 9.80
N GLY A 22 12.86 -8.35 10.80
CA GLY A 22 11.80 -8.97 11.60
C GLY A 22 10.55 -9.35 10.81
N TYR A 23 10.29 -8.69 9.68
CA TYR A 23 9.15 -8.98 8.80
C TYR A 23 9.54 -9.60 7.45
N LEU A 24 10.78 -10.06 7.30
CA LEU A 24 11.21 -10.80 6.12
C LEU A 24 10.75 -12.26 6.19
N PRO A 25 10.47 -12.90 5.03
CA PRO A 25 10.37 -14.35 4.95
C PRO A 25 11.61 -15.04 5.54
N PHE A 26 11.41 -16.15 6.26
CA PHE A 26 12.49 -16.92 6.87
C PHE A 26 13.35 -17.72 5.88
N ASP A 27 12.93 -17.82 4.62
CA ASP A 27 13.66 -18.52 3.57
C ASP A 27 14.55 -17.55 2.78
N LYS A 28 15.31 -18.07 1.80
CA LYS A 28 16.23 -17.27 0.96
C LYS A 28 15.54 -16.15 0.16
N SER A 29 14.21 -16.13 0.09
CA SER A 29 13.49 -15.05 -0.59
C SER A 29 13.55 -13.73 0.21
N GLY A 30 13.71 -13.81 1.54
CA GLY A 30 13.86 -12.65 2.41
C GLY A 30 15.14 -11.84 2.17
N ASP A 31 16.22 -12.51 1.75
CA ASP A 31 17.54 -11.89 1.58
C ASP A 31 17.56 -10.74 0.55
N TRP A 32 16.76 -10.83 -0.51
CA TRP A 32 16.74 -9.82 -1.58
C TRP A 32 15.46 -9.81 -2.40
N LEU A 33 14.88 -10.98 -2.67
CA LEU A 33 13.78 -11.13 -3.62
C LEU A 33 12.53 -10.39 -3.15
N TYR A 34 12.18 -10.55 -1.88
CA TYR A 34 11.00 -9.89 -1.32
C TYR A 34 11.12 -8.37 -1.39
N GLN A 35 12.24 -7.81 -0.92
CA GLN A 35 12.51 -6.37 -0.99
C GLN A 35 12.48 -5.84 -2.43
N LEU A 36 13.06 -6.58 -3.38
CA LEU A 36 13.06 -6.22 -4.79
C LEU A 36 11.65 -6.21 -5.39
N CYS A 37 10.83 -7.22 -5.08
CA CYS A 37 9.44 -7.28 -5.52
C CYS A 37 8.62 -6.11 -4.99
N GLU A 38 8.79 -5.74 -3.71
CA GLU A 38 8.11 -4.59 -3.10
C GLU A 38 8.54 -3.27 -3.75
N PHE A 39 9.83 -3.12 -4.06
CA PHE A 39 10.34 -1.96 -4.79
C PHE A 39 9.76 -1.85 -6.19
N PHE A 40 9.74 -2.94 -6.97
CA PHE A 40 9.09 -2.94 -8.28
C PHE A 40 7.60 -2.67 -8.19
N GLY A 41 6.92 -3.21 -7.17
CA GLY A 41 5.53 -2.91 -6.86
C GLY A 41 5.29 -1.40 -6.69
N LEU A 42 6.13 -0.74 -5.89
CA LEU A 42 6.08 0.71 -5.69
C LEU A 42 6.24 1.48 -7.01
N CYS A 43 7.25 1.12 -7.81
CA CYS A 43 7.50 1.77 -9.10
C CYS A 43 6.33 1.58 -10.08
N LEU A 44 5.77 0.38 -10.17
CA LEU A 44 4.64 0.08 -11.06
C LEU A 44 3.37 0.79 -10.60
N ALA A 45 3.07 0.80 -9.29
CA ALA A 45 1.95 1.55 -8.75
C ALA A 45 2.08 3.06 -9.04
N GLY A 46 3.29 3.62 -8.84
CA GLY A 46 3.61 5.00 -9.22
C GLY A 46 3.41 5.27 -10.71
N ALA A 47 3.89 4.38 -11.58
CA ALA A 47 3.71 4.50 -13.02
C ALA A 47 2.24 4.47 -13.45
N ILE A 48 1.41 3.65 -12.80
CA ILE A 48 -0.04 3.59 -13.07
C ILE A 48 -0.72 4.88 -12.59
N VAL A 49 -0.41 5.36 -11.38
CA VAL A 49 -0.96 6.63 -10.88
C VAL A 49 -0.57 7.80 -11.79
N TYR A 50 0.70 7.87 -12.22
CA TYR A 50 1.15 8.85 -13.21
C TYR A 50 0.37 8.72 -14.53
N SER A 51 0.13 7.48 -14.98
CA SER A 51 -0.62 7.21 -16.19
C SER A 51 -2.05 7.73 -16.12
N CYS A 52 -2.75 7.47 -15.02
CA CYS A 52 -4.14 7.89 -14.81
C CYS A 52 -4.29 9.39 -14.53
N ARG A 53 -3.36 9.99 -13.76
CA ARG A 53 -3.48 11.39 -13.30
C ARG A 53 -2.84 12.40 -14.24
N VAL A 54 -1.89 11.99 -15.07
CA VAL A 54 -1.09 12.89 -15.91
C VAL A 54 -1.13 12.45 -17.37
N ARG A 55 -0.56 11.28 -17.69
CA ARG A 55 -0.28 10.91 -19.10
C ARG A 55 -1.54 10.66 -19.94
N TYR A 56 -2.57 10.08 -19.34
CA TYR A 56 -3.85 9.73 -19.97
C TYR A 56 -5.03 10.30 -19.17
N VAL A 57 -4.85 11.50 -18.59
CA VAL A 57 -5.87 12.15 -17.75
C VAL A 57 -7.22 12.30 -18.46
N SER A 58 -7.23 12.48 -19.79
CA SER A 58 -8.44 12.62 -20.60
C SER A 58 -9.29 11.35 -20.67
N THR A 59 -8.74 10.18 -20.35
CA THR A 59 -9.48 8.90 -20.32
C THR A 59 -9.90 8.49 -18.92
N TYR A 60 -9.51 9.24 -17.89
CA TYR A 60 -9.89 8.96 -16.52
C TYR A 60 -11.23 9.62 -16.21
N ASP A 61 -12.24 8.83 -15.85
CA ASP A 61 -13.55 9.33 -15.42
C ASP A 61 -13.60 9.47 -13.88
N PRO A 62 -13.53 10.69 -13.33
CA PRO A 62 -13.62 10.90 -11.89
C PRO A 62 -15.04 10.66 -11.32
N SER A 63 -16.06 10.61 -12.18
CA SER A 63 -17.46 10.43 -11.76
C SER A 63 -17.79 8.99 -11.35
N THR A 64 -17.00 8.01 -11.83
CA THR A 64 -17.14 6.60 -11.43
C THR A 64 -16.19 6.25 -10.27
N ASP A 65 -14.93 6.73 -10.26
CA ASP A 65 -13.95 6.51 -9.18
C ASP A 65 -14.14 7.47 -7.99
N THR A 66 -15.29 7.37 -7.32
CA THR A 66 -15.74 8.36 -6.32
C THR A 66 -15.28 8.09 -4.88
N LEU A 67 -15.05 6.84 -4.48
CA LEU A 67 -14.71 6.49 -3.09
C LEU A 67 -13.43 7.22 -2.66
N ASN A 68 -13.47 8.02 -1.59
CA ASN A 68 -12.27 8.67 -1.09
C ASN A 68 -11.39 7.67 -0.33
N HIS A 69 -10.25 7.32 -0.92
CA HIS A 69 -9.23 6.45 -0.34
C HIS A 69 -8.73 6.86 1.06
N LEU A 70 -8.89 8.13 1.48
CA LEU A 70 -8.59 8.55 2.86
C LEU A 70 -9.49 7.86 3.90
N TYR A 71 -10.73 7.51 3.54
CA TYR A 71 -11.62 6.73 4.40
C TYR A 71 -11.14 5.28 4.60
N LEU A 72 -10.15 4.83 3.84
CA LEU A 72 -9.49 3.53 4.02
C LEU A 72 -8.15 3.69 4.74
N MET A 73 -7.35 4.69 4.33
CA MET A 73 -6.03 4.96 4.93
C MET A 73 -6.12 5.35 6.40
N LEU A 74 -7.03 6.26 6.78
CA LEU A 74 -7.08 6.75 8.16
C LEU A 74 -7.53 5.67 9.15
N PRO A 75 -8.57 4.85 8.89
CA PRO A 75 -8.89 3.73 9.76
C PRO A 75 -7.78 2.67 9.79
N ALA A 76 -7.16 2.34 8.65
CA ALA A 76 -6.04 1.38 8.64
C ALA A 76 -4.88 1.86 9.50
N LEU A 77 -4.55 3.16 9.45
CA LEU A 77 -3.54 3.76 10.32
C LEU A 77 -3.97 3.75 11.78
N GLY A 78 -5.22 4.08 12.08
CA GLY A 78 -5.77 4.02 13.44
C GLY A 78 -5.69 2.62 14.05
N VAL A 79 -6.03 1.58 13.28
CA VAL A 79 -5.89 0.18 13.71
C VAL A 79 -4.41 -0.18 13.87
N ALA A 80 -3.53 0.22 12.96
CA ALA A 80 -2.08 -0.03 13.07
C ALA A 80 -1.44 0.64 14.28
N LEU A 81 -1.92 1.80 14.72
CA LEU A 81 -1.43 2.48 15.92
C LEU A 81 -1.80 1.74 17.22
N ILE A 82 -2.88 0.96 17.21
CA ILE A 82 -3.38 0.23 18.39
C ILE A 82 -2.92 -1.23 18.36
N PHE A 83 -2.96 -1.83 17.18
CA PHE A 83 -2.67 -3.23 16.92
C PHE A 83 -1.51 -3.31 15.92
N HIS A 84 -0.30 -3.38 16.44
CA HIS A 84 0.88 -3.70 15.65
C HIS A 84 1.71 -4.75 16.39
N PRO A 85 2.49 -5.58 15.67
CA PRO A 85 3.46 -6.47 16.30
C PRO A 85 4.67 -5.65 16.80
N ASN A 86 5.68 -6.32 17.36
CA ASN A 86 6.93 -5.69 17.77
C ASN A 86 8.11 -6.58 17.35
N LEU A 87 8.24 -6.83 16.05
CA LEU A 87 9.27 -7.75 15.52
C LEU A 87 10.57 -7.00 15.21
N ASN A 88 10.50 -5.73 14.82
CA ASN A 88 11.67 -4.93 14.53
C ASN A 88 12.24 -4.20 15.75
N ASN A 89 11.56 -4.23 16.91
CA ASN A 89 11.90 -3.42 18.09
C ASN A 89 12.01 -1.92 17.77
N PHE A 90 11.26 -1.46 16.76
CA PHE A 90 11.27 -0.09 16.29
C PHE A 90 9.86 0.31 15.88
N LEU A 91 9.17 0.94 16.85
CA LEU A 91 7.74 1.26 16.79
C LEU A 91 7.28 1.86 15.44
N PRO A 92 7.95 2.86 14.83
CA PRO A 92 7.52 3.40 13.55
C PRO A 92 7.51 2.37 12.42
N SER A 93 8.49 1.45 12.41
CA SER A 93 8.56 0.39 11.42
C SER A 93 7.49 -0.67 11.64
N ASP A 94 7.25 -1.08 12.89
CA ASP A 94 6.24 -2.09 13.20
C ASP A 94 4.83 -1.56 12.85
N ILE A 95 4.56 -0.28 13.12
CA ILE A 95 3.33 0.40 12.70
C ILE A 95 3.25 0.50 11.17
N ALA A 96 4.34 0.88 10.49
CA ALA A 96 4.35 1.01 9.02
C ALA A 96 4.02 -0.32 8.33
N TRP A 97 4.54 -1.43 8.85
CA TRP A 97 4.21 -2.77 8.37
C TRP A 97 2.73 -3.13 8.62
N ALA A 98 2.24 -2.91 9.85
CA ALA A 98 0.84 -3.19 10.20
C ALA A 98 -0.15 -2.34 9.39
N PHE A 99 0.17 -1.06 9.20
CA PHE A 99 -0.58 -0.14 8.35
C PHE A 99 -0.68 -0.65 6.91
N ALA A 100 0.46 -1.05 6.31
CA ALA A 100 0.48 -1.59 4.96
C ALA A 100 -0.41 -2.84 4.84
N LEU A 101 -0.34 -3.75 5.80
CA LEU A 101 -1.18 -4.96 5.85
C LEU A 101 -2.67 -4.63 5.94
N TYR A 102 -3.07 -3.75 6.86
CA TYR A 102 -4.48 -3.39 7.04
C TYR A 102 -5.04 -2.61 5.86
N LEU A 103 -4.27 -1.68 5.30
CA LEU A 103 -4.69 -0.93 4.12
C LEU A 103 -4.84 -1.85 2.89
N GLU A 104 -3.92 -2.79 2.68
CA GLU A 104 -3.98 -3.76 1.57
C GLU A 104 -5.26 -4.58 1.60
N SER A 105 -5.70 -5.00 2.78
CA SER A 105 -6.93 -5.80 2.95
C SER A 105 -8.20 -5.10 2.44
N VAL A 106 -8.20 -3.76 2.37
CA VAL A 106 -9.37 -2.95 1.98
C VAL A 106 -9.15 -2.09 0.74
N ALA A 107 -7.92 -1.96 0.23
CA ALA A 107 -7.60 -1.07 -0.89
C ALA A 107 -8.43 -1.36 -2.16
N VAL A 108 -8.75 -2.64 -2.39
CA VAL A 108 -9.58 -3.10 -3.52
C VAL A 108 -10.99 -2.49 -3.54
N LEU A 109 -11.51 -2.02 -2.39
CA LEU A 109 -12.83 -1.38 -2.30
C LEU A 109 -12.95 -0.16 -3.21
N CYS A 110 -11.88 0.63 -3.41
CA CYS A 110 -11.91 1.74 -4.36
C CYS A 110 -12.29 1.27 -5.77
N GLN A 111 -11.73 0.16 -6.23
CA GLN A 111 -11.97 -0.37 -7.56
C GLN A 111 -13.35 -1.05 -7.67
N LEU A 112 -13.77 -1.78 -6.63
CA LEU A 112 -15.10 -2.41 -6.59
C LEU A 112 -16.22 -1.37 -6.66
N PHE A 113 -16.11 -0.27 -5.91
CA PHE A 113 -17.10 0.81 -5.94
C PHE A 113 -17.13 1.55 -7.28
N MET A 114 -16.00 1.62 -8.00
CA MET A 114 -15.95 2.16 -9.35
C MET A 114 -16.75 1.27 -10.31
N PHE A 115 -16.51 -0.05 -10.31
CA PHE A 115 -17.23 -1.00 -11.17
C PHE A 115 -18.73 -1.08 -10.90
N MET A 116 -19.18 -0.82 -9.66
CA MET A 116 -20.61 -0.77 -9.33
C MET A 116 -21.33 0.47 -9.88
N LYS A 117 -20.59 1.48 -10.34
CA LYS A 117 -21.13 2.75 -10.85
C LYS A 117 -21.10 2.87 -12.36
N GLU A 118 -20.31 2.02 -13.02
CA GLU A 118 -20.38 1.78 -14.46
C GLU A 118 -21.68 1.04 -14.81
#